data_AF-A6L8S7-F1
#
_entry.id   AF-A6L8S7-F1
#
_cell.length_a   1.000
_cell.length_b   1.000
_cell.length_c   1.000
_cell.angle_alpha   90.00
_cell.angle_beta   90.00
_cell.angle_gamma   90.00
#
_symmetry.space_group_name_H-M   'P 1'
#
loop_
_entity.id
_entity.type
_entity.pdbx_description
1 polymer ?
#
loop_
_entity_poly.entity_id
_entity_poly.type
_entity_poly.pdbx_seq_one_letter_code
_entity_poly.pdbx_strand_id
1 'polypeptide(L)'
;MRIKKIERLIVKYHEQIVGTLSLTPDNKQCAFEYDKAWLSNGFSISPLELPLKPGLFIAKPSPFYGNFGVFEDSLPDGYGRYLLHKALLKEGINDTQLSALDRLSLVGNGGMGALTYEPETSIGTSHEPLDFDLLQEKALEVLHEKNV
;
A
#
# COMPACT_ATOMS: atom_id res chain seq x y z
N MET A 1 15.17 5.09 -12.30
CA MET A 1 13.79 4.93 -12.82
C MET A 1 12.85 5.87 -12.05
N ARG A 2 11.70 6.32 -12.57
CA ARG A 2 10.75 7.14 -11.78
C ARG A 2 9.47 6.34 -11.57
N ILE A 3 9.06 6.12 -10.32
CA ILE A 3 7.72 5.63 -10.01
C ILE A 3 6.72 6.69 -10.49
N LYS A 4 5.71 6.28 -11.24
CA LYS A 4 4.60 7.16 -11.61
C LYS A 4 3.78 7.42 -10.35
N LYS A 5 3.62 8.70 -10.00
CA LYS A 5 2.84 9.08 -8.81
C LYS A 5 1.40 8.59 -8.95
N ILE A 6 0.90 7.95 -7.91
CA ILE A 6 -0.45 7.41 -7.85
C ILE A 6 -1.37 8.44 -7.18
N GLU A 7 -2.33 8.95 -7.95
CA GLU A 7 -3.32 9.92 -7.46
C GLU A 7 -4.59 9.25 -6.93
N ARG A 8 -4.83 8.00 -7.36
CA ARG A 8 -6.02 7.22 -7.03
C ARG A 8 -5.74 5.72 -7.11
N LEU A 9 -6.29 4.99 -6.15
CA LEU A 9 -6.34 3.55 -6.09
C LEU A 9 -7.79 3.05 -6.04
N ILE A 10 -8.05 1.95 -6.75
CA ILE A 10 -9.23 1.12 -6.56
C ILE A 10 -8.86 0.12 -5.46
N VAL A 11 -9.69 0.07 -4.42
CA VAL A 11 -9.57 -0.90 -3.33
C VAL A 11 -10.55 -2.03 -3.59
N LYS A 12 -10.06 -3.27 -3.58
CA LYS A 12 -10.87 -4.48 -3.81
C LYS A 12 -10.80 -5.43 -2.63
N TYR A 13 -11.82 -6.26 -2.49
CA TYR A 13 -11.91 -7.40 -1.58
C TYR A 13 -12.38 -8.61 -2.37
N HIS A 14 -11.55 -9.66 -2.48
CA HIS A 14 -11.82 -10.82 -3.34
C HIS A 14 -12.36 -10.44 -4.74
N GLU A 15 -11.60 -9.62 -5.48
CA GLU A 15 -11.94 -9.08 -6.81
C GLU A 15 -13.14 -8.13 -6.90
N GLN A 16 -13.92 -7.96 -5.83
CA GLN A 16 -15.01 -6.98 -5.81
C GLN A 16 -14.49 -5.61 -5.42
N ILE A 17 -14.90 -4.58 -6.17
CA ILE A 17 -14.54 -3.20 -5.85
C ILE A 17 -15.25 -2.79 -4.56
N VAL A 18 -14.46 -2.47 -3.54
CA VAL A 18 -14.94 -1.92 -2.27
C VAL A 18 -15.15 -0.42 -2.42
N GLY A 19 -14.22 0.26 -3.07
CA GLY A 19 -14.27 1.70 -3.25
C GLY A 19 -13.02 2.28 -3.87
N THR A 20 -12.94 3.60 -3.81
CA THR A 20 -11.85 4.39 -4.37
C THR A 20 -11.13 5.13 -3.26
N LEU A 21 -9.80 5.02 -3.22
CA LEU A 21 -8.90 5.77 -2.36
C LEU A 21 -8.15 6.81 -3.19
N SER A 22 -8.12 8.06 -2.75
CA SER A 22 -7.37 9.14 -3.40
C SER A 22 -6.64 9.99 -2.36
N LEU A 23 -5.75 10.88 -2.79
CA LEU A 23 -5.26 11.96 -1.92
C LEU A 23 -6.23 13.15 -1.95
N THR A 24 -6.24 13.92 -0.87
CA THR A 24 -6.84 15.26 -0.84
C THR A 24 -6.07 16.21 -1.77
N PRO A 25 -6.67 17.32 -2.24
CA PRO A 25 -6.01 18.25 -3.16
C PRO A 25 -4.68 18.83 -2.65
N ASP A 26 -4.51 18.92 -1.34
CA ASP A 26 -3.27 19.35 -0.68
C ASP A 26 -2.24 18.23 -0.48
N ASN A 27 -2.56 16.99 -0.91
CA ASN A 27 -1.77 15.78 -0.79
C ASN A 27 -1.40 15.38 0.66
N LYS A 28 -2.17 15.81 1.67
CA LYS A 28 -1.86 15.54 3.08
C LYS A 28 -2.62 14.37 3.68
N GLN A 29 -3.82 14.08 3.17
CA GLN A 29 -4.71 13.09 3.74
C GLN A 29 -5.28 12.22 2.64
N CYS A 30 -5.65 10.99 2.98
CA CYS A 30 -6.35 10.08 2.11
C CYS A 30 -7.85 10.37 2.20
N ALA A 31 -8.50 10.31 1.06
CA ALA A 31 -9.93 10.38 0.90
C ALA A 31 -10.42 9.04 0.36
N PHE A 32 -11.48 8.49 0.95
CA PHE A 32 -12.06 7.22 0.54
C PHE A 32 -13.55 7.38 0.26
N GLU A 33 -14.02 6.73 -0.79
CA GLU A 33 -15.45 6.65 -1.12
C GLU A 33 -15.80 5.20 -1.47
N TYR A 34 -16.86 4.68 -0.86
CA TYR A 34 -17.37 3.34 -1.17
C TYR A 34 -17.98 3.28 -2.57
N ASP A 35 -17.79 2.14 -3.23
CA ASP A 35 -18.49 1.84 -4.49
C ASP A 35 -19.99 1.60 -4.23
N LYS A 36 -20.84 2.00 -5.18
CA LYS A 36 -22.30 1.86 -5.06
C LYS A 36 -22.75 0.40 -4.94
N ALA A 37 -22.10 -0.52 -5.65
CA ALA A 37 -22.40 -1.93 -5.58
C ALA A 37 -21.99 -2.51 -4.22
N TRP A 38 -20.85 -2.05 -3.67
CA TRP A 38 -20.40 -2.43 -2.33
C TRP A 38 -21.31 -1.91 -1.22
N LEU A 39 -21.81 -0.68 -1.34
CA LEU A 39 -22.79 -0.13 -0.38
C LEU A 39 -24.08 -0.96 -0.29
N SER A 40 -24.46 -1.61 -1.39
CA SER A 40 -25.71 -2.37 -1.47
C SER A 40 -25.56 -3.81 -0.97
N ASN A 41 -24.39 -4.44 -1.20
CA ASN A 41 -24.22 -5.89 -1.00
C ASN A 41 -23.03 -6.26 -0.09
N GLY A 42 -22.17 -5.31 0.22
CA GLY A 42 -20.96 -5.50 0.99
C GLY A 42 -21.15 -5.21 2.48
N PHE A 43 -20.03 -4.91 3.13
CA PHE A 43 -19.97 -4.61 4.56
C PHE A 43 -18.96 -3.49 4.81
N SER A 44 -19.02 -2.88 6.00
CA SER A 44 -18.01 -1.90 6.38
C SER A 44 -16.67 -2.57 6.64
N ILE A 45 -15.64 -2.17 5.89
CA ILE A 45 -14.27 -2.65 6.07
C ILE A 45 -13.58 -2.09 7.32
N SER A 46 -14.11 -0.99 7.89
CA SER A 46 -13.66 -0.43 9.16
C SER A 46 -14.82 0.31 9.83
N PRO A 47 -15.67 -0.35 10.63
CA PRO A 47 -16.92 0.24 11.13
C PRO A 47 -16.78 1.57 11.88
N LEU A 48 -15.62 1.80 12.49
CA LEU A 48 -15.35 3.02 13.27
C LEU A 48 -14.89 4.18 12.39
N GLU A 49 -14.07 3.93 11.37
CA GLU A 49 -13.51 5.00 10.51
C GLU A 49 -14.26 5.15 9.18
N LEU A 50 -14.76 4.04 8.65
CA LEU A 50 -15.45 3.89 7.37
C LEU A 50 -16.78 3.14 7.57
N PRO A 51 -17.77 3.70 8.29
CA PRO A 51 -19.10 3.09 8.38
C PRO A 51 -19.70 2.94 6.97
N LEU A 52 -20.44 1.85 6.73
CA LEU A 52 -21.01 1.54 5.41
C LEU A 52 -22.14 2.52 5.05
N LYS A 53 -21.78 3.67 4.51
CA LYS A 53 -22.71 4.71 4.04
C LYS A 53 -22.10 5.45 2.84
N PRO A 54 -22.93 6.02 1.96
CA PRO A 54 -22.45 6.84 0.86
C PRO A 54 -21.76 8.12 1.35
N GLY A 55 -20.86 8.63 0.52
CA GLY A 55 -20.15 9.90 0.74
C GLY A 55 -18.64 9.74 0.87
N LEU A 56 -17.97 10.88 0.91
CA LEU A 56 -16.51 10.97 1.02
C LEU A 56 -16.08 10.94 2.49
N PHE A 57 -15.16 10.04 2.80
CA PHE A 57 -14.48 9.96 4.08
C PHE A 57 -13.08 10.53 3.95
N ILE A 58 -12.66 11.35 4.91
CA ILE A 58 -11.30 11.90 4.97
C ILE A 58 -10.61 11.31 6.20
N ALA A 59 -9.44 10.72 6.00
CA ALA A 59 -8.62 10.16 7.07
C ALA A 59 -8.17 11.26 8.04
N LYS A 60 -7.88 10.91 9.30
CA LYS A 60 -7.34 11.87 10.27
C LYS A 60 -5.84 12.12 10.01
N PRO A 61 -5.29 13.31 10.30
CA PRO A 61 -3.86 13.57 10.14
C PRO A 61 -2.97 12.64 10.98
N SER A 62 -3.45 12.19 12.14
CA SER A 62 -2.78 11.26 13.05
C SER A 62 -3.72 10.11 13.45
N PRO A 63 -3.19 8.93 13.82
CA PRO A 63 -1.77 8.58 13.98
C PRO A 63 -1.07 8.14 12.69
N PHE A 64 -1.82 7.93 11.60
CA PHE A 64 -1.34 7.27 10.39
C PHE A 64 -0.91 8.23 9.28
N TYR A 65 -0.37 9.40 9.65
CA TYR A 65 0.14 10.41 8.69
C TYR A 65 -0.85 10.77 7.57
N GLY A 66 -2.13 10.87 7.91
CA GLY A 66 -3.19 11.15 6.95
C GLY A 66 -3.75 9.94 6.22
N ASN A 67 -3.45 8.70 6.62
CA ASN A 67 -4.09 7.49 6.08
C ASN A 67 -5.14 6.91 7.04
N PHE A 68 -5.96 5.98 6.55
CA PHE A 68 -6.88 5.18 7.37
C PHE A 68 -6.16 3.97 7.96
N GLY A 69 -6.50 3.58 9.20
CA GLY A 69 -5.84 2.45 9.85
C GLY A 69 -6.00 1.14 9.08
N VAL A 70 -7.17 0.92 8.49
CA VAL A 70 -7.45 -0.28 7.68
C VAL A 70 -6.57 -0.41 6.43
N PHE A 71 -6.11 0.70 5.85
CA PHE A 71 -5.20 0.64 4.71
C PHE A 71 -3.74 0.61 5.16
N GLU A 72 -3.39 1.26 6.28
CA GLU A 72 -2.05 1.11 6.87
C GLU A 72 -1.73 -0.33 7.27
N ASP A 73 -2.73 -1.11 7.68
CA ASP A 73 -2.56 -2.51 8.08
C ASP A 73 -2.07 -3.42 6.93
N SER A 74 -2.25 -2.97 5.68
CA SER A 74 -1.72 -3.65 4.49
C SER A 74 -0.29 -3.23 4.14
N LEU A 75 0.23 -2.15 4.73
CA LEU A 75 1.60 -1.74 4.50
C LEU A 75 2.58 -2.65 5.25
N PRO A 76 3.80 -2.83 4.73
CA PRO A 76 4.83 -3.61 5.43
C PRO A 76 5.11 -3.06 6.83
N ASP A 77 5.50 -3.96 7.74
CA ASP A 77 5.92 -3.63 9.10
C ASP A 77 7.31 -2.96 9.14
N GLY A 78 7.91 -2.82 10.32
CA GLY A 78 9.23 -2.19 10.46
C GLY A 78 10.33 -2.86 9.62
N TYR A 79 10.38 -4.19 9.60
CA TYR A 79 11.38 -4.93 8.83
C TYR A 79 11.05 -4.92 7.34
N GLY A 80 9.78 -5.11 6.97
CA GLY A 80 9.34 -5.03 5.58
C GLY A 80 9.56 -3.64 4.97
N ARG A 81 9.33 -2.56 5.72
CA ARG A 81 9.64 -1.18 5.30
C ARG A 81 11.13 -0.99 5.06
N TYR A 82 11.99 -1.56 5.90
CA TYR A 82 13.44 -1.52 5.69
C TYR A 82 13.85 -2.23 4.40
N LEU A 83 13.34 -3.44 4.16
CA LEU A 83 13.61 -4.19 2.93
C LEU A 83 13.12 -3.44 1.68
N LEU A 84 11.91 -2.87 1.74
CA LEU A 84 11.36 -2.06 0.66
C LEU A 84 12.22 -0.82 0.39
N HIS A 85 12.64 -0.11 1.43
CA HIS A 85 13.55 1.03 1.32
C HIS A 85 14.85 0.65 0.60
N LYS A 86 15.48 -0.47 0.97
CA LYS A 86 16.69 -0.98 0.30
C LYS A 86 16.45 -1.33 -1.16
N ALA A 87 15.35 -2.02 -1.46
CA ALA A 87 14.99 -2.38 -2.83
C ALA A 87 14.75 -1.14 -3.70
N LEU A 88 14.02 -0.15 -3.18
CA LEU A 88 13.80 1.14 -3.84
C LEU A 88 15.10 1.92 -4.07
N LEU A 89 15.98 1.95 -3.06
CA LEU A 89 17.28 2.62 -3.18
C LEU A 89 18.17 1.98 -4.25
N LYS A 90 18.18 0.64 -4.36
CA LYS A 90 18.91 -0.08 -5.44
C LYS A 90 18.45 0.37 -6.82
N GLU A 91 17.18 0.74 -6.98
CA GLU A 91 16.57 1.27 -8.21
C GLU A 91 16.66 2.80 -8.35
N GLY A 92 17.34 3.46 -7.40
CA GLY A 92 17.53 4.92 -7.36
C GLY A 92 16.27 5.69 -6.96
N ILE A 93 15.34 5.06 -6.25
CA ILE A 93 14.08 5.66 -5.81
C ILE A 93 14.19 6.01 -4.32
N ASN A 94 13.84 7.26 -3.97
CA ASN A 94 13.79 7.72 -2.59
C ASN A 94 12.40 7.45 -2.01
N ASP A 95 12.30 6.48 -1.09
CA ASP A 95 11.04 6.06 -0.48
C ASP A 95 10.38 7.14 0.38
N THR A 96 11.15 8.08 0.94
CA THR A 96 10.62 9.19 1.77
C THR A 96 9.70 10.12 0.98
N GLN A 97 9.76 10.08 -0.35
CA GLN A 97 8.91 10.86 -1.25
C GLN A 97 7.62 10.13 -1.64
N LEU A 98 7.47 8.85 -1.27
CA LEU A 98 6.30 8.04 -1.60
C LEU A 98 5.14 8.34 -0.65
N SER A 99 3.99 8.66 -1.24
CA SER A 99 2.72 8.80 -0.53
C SER A 99 2.19 7.44 -0.06
N ALA A 100 1.15 7.47 0.78
CA ALA A 100 0.43 6.26 1.17
C ALA A 100 -0.09 5.47 -0.05
N LEU A 101 -0.59 6.17 -1.08
CA LEU A 101 -1.08 5.54 -2.30
C LEU A 101 0.05 4.90 -3.11
N ASP A 102 1.21 5.55 -3.21
CA ASP A 102 2.35 4.94 -3.91
C ASP A 102 2.78 3.65 -3.20
N ARG A 103 2.82 3.66 -1.86
CA ARG A 103 3.18 2.49 -1.05
C ARG A 103 2.15 1.36 -1.18
N LEU A 104 0.86 1.68 -1.15
CA LEU A 104 -0.21 0.69 -1.36
C LEU A 104 -0.22 0.13 -2.78
N SER A 105 0.13 0.94 -3.79
CA SER A 105 0.30 0.49 -5.16
C SER A 105 1.46 -0.50 -5.30
N LEU A 106 2.55 -0.32 -4.54
CA LEU A 106 3.65 -1.28 -4.45
C LEU A 106 3.25 -2.59 -3.75
N VAL A 107 2.31 -2.54 -2.81
CA VAL A 107 1.70 -3.73 -2.19
C VAL A 107 0.81 -4.48 -3.20
N GLY A 108 0.03 -3.74 -3.99
CA GLY A 108 -0.73 -4.28 -5.12
C GLY A 108 -1.73 -5.37 -4.71
N ASN A 109 -1.66 -6.52 -5.36
CA ASN A 109 -2.48 -7.70 -5.07
C ASN A 109 -1.79 -8.73 -4.16
N GLY A 110 -0.48 -8.58 -3.90
CA GLY A 110 0.32 -9.53 -3.13
C GLY A 110 0.41 -9.21 -1.64
N GLY A 111 -0.30 -8.18 -1.19
CA GLY A 111 -0.32 -7.75 0.21
C GLY A 111 -0.89 -8.77 1.18
N MET A 112 -0.47 -8.67 2.44
CA MET A 112 -1.09 -9.43 3.52
C MET A 112 -2.52 -8.93 3.75
N GLY A 113 -3.44 -9.87 4.01
CA GLY A 113 -4.85 -9.58 4.24
C GLY A 113 -5.70 -9.87 3.00
N ALA A 114 -6.89 -9.28 2.95
CA ALA A 114 -7.87 -9.53 1.90
C ALA A 114 -8.11 -8.32 0.96
N LEU A 115 -7.52 -7.17 1.29
CA LEU A 115 -7.61 -5.97 0.48
C LEU A 115 -6.50 -5.97 -0.56
N THR A 116 -6.85 -5.57 -1.77
CA THR A 116 -5.91 -5.39 -2.88
C THR A 116 -6.09 -4.01 -3.52
N TYR A 117 -5.02 -3.53 -4.16
CA TYR A 117 -4.91 -2.15 -4.61
C TYR A 117 -4.54 -2.06 -6.09
N GLU A 118 -5.32 -1.33 -6.87
CA GLU A 118 -5.07 -1.11 -8.31
C GLU A 118 -5.01 0.38 -8.66
N PRO A 119 -4.08 0.84 -9.52
CA PRO A 119 -3.08 0.04 -10.23
C PRO A 119 -1.95 -0.46 -9.32
N GLU A 120 -1.39 -1.61 -9.69
CA GLU A 120 -0.17 -2.14 -9.09
C GLU A 120 1.07 -1.46 -9.70
N THR A 121 2.03 -1.11 -8.85
CA THR A 121 3.35 -0.61 -9.25
C THR A 121 4.38 -1.70 -9.01
N SER A 122 5.01 -2.20 -10.07
CA SER A 122 6.10 -3.18 -9.96
C SER A 122 7.46 -2.49 -9.98
N ILE A 123 8.37 -2.95 -9.13
CA ILE A 123 9.78 -2.51 -9.09
C ILE A 123 10.65 -3.69 -9.54
N GLY A 124 11.55 -3.46 -10.50
CA GLY A 124 12.38 -4.51 -11.07
C GLY A 124 11.66 -5.33 -12.14
N THR A 125 12.43 -6.15 -12.88
CA THR A 125 11.89 -7.06 -13.89
C THR A 125 12.12 -8.50 -13.48
N SER A 126 11.14 -9.33 -13.82
CA SER A 126 11.10 -10.81 -13.79
C SER A 126 10.73 -11.46 -12.46
N HIS A 127 9.67 -12.28 -12.54
CA HIS A 127 9.44 -13.41 -11.66
C HIS A 127 10.63 -14.36 -11.82
N GLU A 128 11.67 -14.19 -11.01
CA GLU A 128 12.64 -15.24 -10.82
C GLU A 128 11.93 -16.43 -10.14
N PRO A 129 12.13 -17.67 -10.61
CA PRO A 129 11.64 -18.84 -9.90
C PRO A 129 12.14 -18.81 -8.45
N LEU A 130 11.31 -19.28 -7.52
CA LEU A 130 11.61 -19.26 -6.09
C LEU A 130 12.89 -20.05 -5.81
N ASP A 131 14.01 -19.35 -5.64
CA ASP A 131 15.30 -19.90 -5.27
C ASP A 131 15.53 -19.63 -3.77
N PHE A 132 15.50 -20.71 -2.98
CA PHE A 132 15.69 -20.63 -1.54
C PHE A 132 17.12 -20.25 -1.14
N ASP A 133 18.11 -20.60 -1.96
CA ASP A 133 19.50 -20.23 -1.70
C ASP A 133 19.68 -18.72 -1.89
N LEU A 134 19.08 -18.16 -2.94
CA LEU A 134 19.04 -16.71 -3.17
C LEU A 134 18.31 -15.96 -2.04
N LEU A 135 17.19 -16.51 -1.55
CA LEU A 135 16.47 -15.92 -0.40
C LEU A 135 17.33 -15.93 0.87
N GLN A 136 18.03 -17.03 1.14
CA GLN A 136 18.95 -17.13 2.26
C GLN A 136 20.10 -16.12 2.13
N GLU A 137 20.69 -15.99 0.94
CA GLU A 137 21.75 -15.02 0.67
C GLU A 137 21.27 -13.60 0.97
N LYS A 138 20.12 -13.19 0.42
CA LYS A 138 19.52 -11.86 0.69
C LYS A 138 19.22 -11.63 2.18
N ALA A 139 18.74 -12.65 2.88
CA ALA A 139 18.51 -12.56 4.32
C ALA A 139 19.82 -12.38 5.11
N LEU A 140 20.89 -13.10 4.73
CA LEU A 140 22.22 -12.96 5.33
C LEU A 140 22.87 -11.63 5.01
N GLU A 141 22.72 -11.09 3.79
CA GLU A 141 23.16 -9.74 3.45
C GLU A 141 22.57 -8.71 4.43
N VAL A 142 21.24 -8.75 4.62
CA VAL A 142 20.53 -7.84 5.53
C VAL A 142 20.97 -8.04 6.99
N LEU A 143 21.23 -9.28 7.42
CA LEU A 143 21.70 -9.59 8.77
C LEU A 143 23.13 -9.09 9.02
N HIS A 144 24.01 -9.20 8.02
CA HIS A 144 25.42 -8.83 8.12
C HIS A 144 25.67 -7.32 7.98
N GLU A 145 24.69 -6.54 7.50
CA GLU A 145 24.74 -5.06 7.45
C GLU A 145 24.78 -4.36 8.84
N LYS A 146 25.27 -5.02 9.90
CA LYS A 146 25.57 -4.34 11.17
C LYS A 146 26.69 -3.30 10.96
N ASN A 147 26.28 -2.03 11.00
CA ASN A 147 27.09 -0.80 11.07
C ASN A 147 27.61 -0.24 9.74
N VAL A 148 26.86 0.71 9.18
CA VAL A 148 27.41 1.97 8.62
C VAL A 148 26.53 3.12 9.11
#